data_AF-A0A538PWK4-F1
#
_entry.id   AF-A0A538PWK4-F1
#
_cell.length_a   1.000
_cell.length_b   1.000
_cell.length_c   1.000
_cell.angle_alpha   90.00
_cell.angle_beta   90.00
_cell.angle_gamma   90.00
#
_symmetry.space_group_name_H-M   'P 1'
#
loop_
_entity.id
_entity.type
_entity.pdbx_description
1 polymer ?
#
loop_
_entity_poly.entity_id
_entity_poly.type
_entity_poly.pdbx_seq_one_letter_code
_entity_poly.pdbx_strand_id
1 'polypeptide(L)'
;IKLLRAGAEVIVATRFPRDAARRFAREPDAAGWTARLHVHGVDLRHTPSVERLCDHLCRTLPRLDALINNACQTVRRPVGWYDHVIAGELGDWAALPAPERAMLERDRELGHALVRAGAGVDPRAGLWKSAVLAQVPLLAEDLERGGHLYPAGRLDADLQQVDLRDFNSWRMTLAEVPTAELLEVHLVNAVAPFVLNARLRPLLAKVPSRDAHVVNVSAMEGQFYRRWKTDKHPHTNMAKAALNMMTRTSAADYVRDGIHMNSVDTGWVTDEDPAVHAKRKTRIHGFHPPLDIVDGAARIVDPVFDGLNTGHHLWGLFLKDYKPAPW
;
A
#
# COMPACT_ATOMS: atom_id res chain seq x y z
N ILE A 1 3.43 4.81 -11.08
CA ILE A 1 3.77 5.60 -12.30
C ILE A 1 5.09 5.16 -12.94
N LYS A 2 6.23 5.06 -12.22
CA LYS A 2 7.53 4.68 -12.81
C LYS A 2 7.48 3.42 -13.69
N LEU A 3 6.82 2.35 -13.24
CA LEU A 3 6.61 1.12 -14.03
C LEU A 3 5.79 1.34 -15.32
N LEU A 4 4.72 2.14 -15.25
CA LEU A 4 3.90 2.50 -16.41
C LEU A 4 4.72 3.26 -17.46
N ARG A 5 5.51 4.24 -17.00
CA ARG A 5 6.44 5.02 -17.84
C ARG A 5 7.56 4.14 -18.44
N ALA A 6 7.92 3.05 -17.76
CA ALA A 6 8.86 2.04 -18.26
C ALA A 6 8.23 0.97 -19.17
N GLY A 7 6.94 1.08 -19.52
CA GLY A 7 6.30 0.16 -20.47
C GLY A 7 5.56 -1.03 -19.86
N ALA A 8 5.52 -1.17 -18.52
CA ALA A 8 4.82 -2.28 -17.86
C ALA A 8 3.29 -2.17 -17.94
N GLU A 9 2.59 -3.31 -18.02
CA GLU A 9 1.19 -3.40 -17.58
C GLU A 9 1.18 -3.40 -16.05
N VAL A 10 0.35 -2.55 -15.44
CA VAL A 10 0.34 -2.33 -13.99
C VAL A 10 -1.06 -2.52 -13.44
N ILE A 11 -1.12 -3.34 -12.39
CA ILE A 11 -2.32 -3.53 -11.58
C ILE A 11 -2.11 -2.81 -10.25
N VAL A 12 -3.00 -1.88 -9.93
CA VAL A 12 -2.99 -1.14 -8.66
C VAL A 12 -4.12 -1.65 -7.79
N ALA A 13 -3.80 -1.98 -6.55
CA ALA A 13 -4.77 -2.39 -5.53
C ALA A 13 -4.87 -1.28 -4.47
N THR A 14 -6.07 -0.80 -4.18
CA THR A 14 -6.28 0.33 -3.25
C THR A 14 -7.66 0.29 -2.60
N ARG A 15 -7.78 0.93 -1.43
CA ARG A 15 -9.10 1.13 -0.79
C ARG A 15 -9.99 2.07 -1.59
N PHE A 16 -9.41 3.02 -2.31
CA PHE A 16 -10.11 4.10 -3.02
C PHE A 16 -9.81 4.05 -4.53
N PRO A 17 -10.40 3.07 -5.26
CA PRO A 17 -10.07 2.81 -6.65
C PRO A 17 -10.46 3.97 -7.58
N ARG A 18 -11.57 4.67 -7.33
CA ARG A 18 -11.99 5.79 -8.20
C ARG A 18 -11.12 7.02 -8.00
N ASP A 19 -10.75 7.33 -6.76
CA ASP A 19 -9.81 8.42 -6.49
C ASP A 19 -8.44 8.13 -7.11
N ALA A 20 -7.97 6.88 -7.04
CA ALA A 20 -6.75 6.46 -7.73
C ALA A 20 -6.86 6.63 -9.25
N ALA A 21 -7.94 6.13 -9.88
CA ALA A 21 -8.16 6.27 -11.32
C ALA A 21 -8.20 7.75 -11.75
N ARG A 22 -8.88 8.60 -10.98
CA ARG A 22 -8.92 10.06 -11.22
C ARG A 22 -7.54 10.70 -11.14
N ARG A 23 -6.73 10.34 -10.13
CA ARG A 23 -5.36 10.86 -9.97
C ARG A 23 -4.48 10.42 -11.13
N PHE A 24 -4.52 9.15 -11.51
CA PHE A 24 -3.79 8.65 -12.68
C PHE A 24 -4.23 9.35 -13.98
N ALA A 25 -5.53 9.55 -14.20
CA ALA A 25 -6.04 10.22 -15.39
C ALA A 25 -5.64 11.71 -15.49
N ARG A 26 -5.23 12.33 -14.38
CA ARG A 26 -4.73 13.72 -14.34
C ARG A 26 -3.25 13.86 -14.66
N GLU A 27 -2.50 12.77 -14.70
CA GLU A 27 -1.09 12.83 -15.08
C GLU A 27 -0.95 13.34 -16.53
N PRO A 28 -0.02 14.27 -16.82
CA PRO A 28 0.11 14.88 -18.15
C PRO A 28 0.34 13.86 -19.27
N ASP A 29 0.97 12.73 -18.95
CA ASP A 29 1.31 11.64 -19.88
C ASP A 29 0.35 10.45 -19.79
N ALA A 30 -0.79 10.56 -19.09
CA ALA A 30 -1.73 9.47 -18.84
C ALA A 30 -2.19 8.75 -20.12
N ALA A 31 -2.40 9.49 -21.20
CA ALA A 31 -2.81 8.93 -22.49
C ALA A 31 -1.82 7.88 -23.04
N GLY A 32 -0.53 7.99 -22.72
CA GLY A 32 0.50 7.06 -23.19
C GLY A 32 0.53 5.70 -22.49
N TRP A 33 -0.18 5.53 -21.38
CA TRP A 33 -0.13 4.29 -20.58
C TRP A 33 -1.45 3.87 -19.93
N THR A 34 -2.53 4.65 -20.05
CA THR A 34 -3.84 4.32 -19.45
C THR A 34 -4.34 2.92 -19.83
N ALA A 35 -4.15 2.49 -21.09
CA ALA A 35 -4.55 1.16 -21.55
C ALA A 35 -3.81 0.00 -20.84
N ARG A 36 -2.68 0.30 -20.19
CA ARG A 36 -1.85 -0.64 -19.42
C ARG A 36 -2.09 -0.54 -17.92
N LEU A 37 -3.00 0.32 -17.44
CA LEU A 37 -3.29 0.50 -16.02
C LEU A 37 -4.67 -0.08 -15.66
N HIS A 38 -4.69 -0.97 -14.68
CA HIS A 38 -5.92 -1.54 -14.11
C HIS A 38 -5.94 -1.28 -12.61
N VAL A 39 -7.06 -0.80 -12.07
CA VAL A 39 -7.20 -0.43 -10.66
C VAL A 39 -8.29 -1.29 -10.03
N HIS A 40 -7.93 -2.00 -8.96
CA HIS A 40 -8.84 -2.83 -8.16
C HIS A 40 -9.08 -2.25 -6.77
N GLY A 41 -10.34 -2.29 -6.34
CA GLY A 41 -10.77 -1.93 -5.00
C GLY A 41 -10.55 -3.10 -4.02
N VAL A 42 -9.66 -2.91 -3.05
CA VAL A 42 -9.47 -3.89 -1.97
C VAL A 42 -9.09 -3.20 -0.65
N ASP A 43 -9.73 -3.64 0.43
CA ASP A 43 -9.30 -3.29 1.78
C ASP A 43 -8.45 -4.43 2.34
N LEU A 44 -7.16 -4.15 2.55
CA LEU A 44 -6.21 -5.15 3.05
C LEU A 44 -6.50 -5.60 4.50
N ARG A 45 -7.38 -4.88 5.22
CA ARG A 45 -7.90 -5.33 6.52
C ARG A 45 -8.91 -6.47 6.38
N HIS A 46 -9.47 -6.69 5.19
CA HIS A 46 -10.45 -7.73 4.92
C HIS A 46 -9.84 -8.87 4.10
N THR A 47 -9.21 -9.83 4.78
CA THR A 47 -8.53 -10.98 4.17
C THR A 47 -9.34 -11.70 3.09
N PRO A 48 -10.65 -12.00 3.26
CA PRO A 48 -11.41 -12.66 2.21
C PRO A 48 -11.47 -11.87 0.89
N SER A 49 -11.45 -10.53 0.93
CA SER A 49 -11.37 -9.71 -0.28
C SER A 49 -10.00 -9.82 -0.95
N VAL A 50 -8.92 -9.86 -0.16
CA VAL A 50 -7.56 -10.06 -0.67
C VAL A 50 -7.45 -11.42 -1.38
N GLU A 51 -7.96 -12.48 -0.77
CA GLU A 51 -7.93 -13.83 -1.37
C GLU A 51 -8.75 -13.91 -2.67
N ARG A 52 -9.96 -13.32 -2.68
CA ARG A 52 -10.80 -13.29 -3.89
C ARG A 52 -10.12 -12.51 -5.03
N LEU A 53 -9.42 -11.42 -4.72
CA LEU A 53 -8.63 -10.70 -5.71
C LEU A 53 -7.50 -11.61 -6.24
N CYS A 54 -6.75 -12.28 -5.37
CA CYS A 54 -5.71 -13.22 -5.80
C CYS A 54 -6.26 -14.32 -6.73
N ASP A 55 -7.39 -14.93 -6.36
CA ASP A 55 -8.04 -15.97 -7.16
C ASP A 55 -8.48 -15.44 -8.53
N HIS A 56 -8.99 -14.20 -8.58
CA HIS A 56 -9.34 -13.55 -9.83
C HIS A 56 -8.11 -13.30 -10.71
N LEU A 57 -7.03 -12.75 -10.15
CA LEU A 57 -5.80 -12.50 -10.88
C LEU A 57 -5.18 -13.80 -11.40
N CYS A 58 -5.13 -14.85 -10.57
CA CYS A 58 -4.62 -16.17 -10.98
C CYS A 58 -5.40 -16.80 -12.13
N ARG A 59 -6.70 -16.53 -12.24
CA ARG A 59 -7.56 -17.00 -13.34
C ARG A 59 -7.43 -16.19 -14.61
N THR A 60 -7.15 -14.90 -14.50
CA THR A 60 -7.27 -13.95 -15.63
C THR A 60 -5.94 -13.53 -16.23
N LEU A 61 -4.87 -13.53 -15.43
CA LEU A 61 -3.55 -13.13 -15.89
C LEU A 61 -2.75 -14.32 -16.43
N PRO A 62 -1.99 -14.14 -17.52
CA PRO A 62 -1.10 -15.17 -18.02
C PRO A 62 0.09 -15.41 -17.07
N ARG A 63 0.60 -14.35 -16.44
CA ARG A 63 1.74 -14.37 -15.50
C ARG A 63 1.77 -13.06 -14.68
N LEU A 64 2.70 -12.97 -13.73
CA LEU A 64 3.02 -11.75 -12.99
C LEU A 64 4.55 -11.59 -12.91
N ASP A 65 5.10 -10.51 -13.48
CA ASP A 65 6.56 -10.31 -13.51
C ASP A 65 7.11 -9.72 -12.19
N ALA A 66 6.33 -8.86 -11.53
CA ALA A 66 6.69 -8.30 -10.23
C ALA A 66 5.47 -8.09 -9.33
N LEU A 67 5.62 -8.39 -8.03
CA LEU A 67 4.67 -8.06 -6.97
C LEU A 67 5.31 -7.06 -6.01
N ILE A 68 4.68 -5.88 -5.82
CA ILE A 68 5.18 -4.84 -4.92
C ILE A 68 4.16 -4.61 -3.80
N ASN A 69 4.47 -5.11 -2.60
CA ASN A 69 3.70 -4.86 -1.39
C ASN A 69 4.09 -3.50 -0.80
N ASN A 70 3.55 -2.43 -1.40
CA ASN A 70 3.81 -1.04 -0.98
C ASN A 70 2.84 -0.53 0.09
N ALA A 71 1.58 -0.99 0.05
CA ALA A 71 0.56 -0.51 0.99
C ALA A 71 1.01 -0.76 2.44
N CYS A 72 1.00 0.30 3.24
CA CYS A 72 1.46 0.29 4.61
C CYS A 72 0.66 1.29 5.45
N GLN A 73 0.37 0.92 6.69
CA GLN A 73 -0.13 1.82 7.72
C GLN A 73 0.99 2.04 8.74
N THR A 74 1.50 3.26 8.79
CA THR A 74 2.45 3.70 9.82
C THR A 74 1.72 4.44 10.94
N VAL A 75 0.87 5.38 10.54
CA VAL A 75 -0.06 6.10 11.42
C VAL A 75 -1.49 5.75 11.03
N ARG A 76 -2.33 5.42 12.02
CA ARG A 76 -3.75 5.22 11.78
C ARG A 76 -4.44 6.56 11.51
N ARG A 77 -5.21 6.59 10.42
CA ARG A 77 -6.10 7.71 10.07
C ARG A 77 -7.54 7.30 10.39
N PRO A 78 -8.27 8.07 11.21
CA PRO A 78 -9.68 7.81 11.50
C PRO A 78 -10.55 7.95 10.27
N VAL A 79 -11.75 7.36 10.30
CA VAL A 79 -12.66 7.35 9.14
C VAL A 79 -12.96 8.75 8.61
N GLY A 80 -13.12 9.75 9.49
CA GLY A 80 -13.40 11.14 9.12
C GLY A 80 -12.30 11.83 8.29
N TRP A 81 -11.05 11.37 8.40
CA TRP A 81 -9.95 11.88 7.59
C TRP A 81 -10.14 11.57 6.09
N TYR A 82 -10.81 10.44 5.78
CA TYR A 82 -11.06 10.01 4.41
C TYR A 82 -12.33 10.62 3.79
N ASP A 83 -13.13 11.41 4.53
CA ASP A 83 -14.43 11.91 4.04
C ASP A 83 -14.32 12.64 2.70
N HIS A 84 -13.20 13.32 2.47
CA HIS A 84 -12.91 14.03 1.22
C HIS A 84 -12.85 13.13 -0.03
N VAL A 85 -12.52 11.83 0.11
CA VAL A 85 -12.49 10.87 -1.01
C VAL A 85 -13.76 10.03 -1.12
N ILE A 86 -14.45 9.77 -0.01
CA ILE A 86 -15.60 8.85 0.03
C ILE A 86 -16.73 9.27 -0.91
N ALA A 87 -17.04 10.56 -0.99
CA ALA A 87 -18.09 11.06 -1.87
C ALA A 87 -17.82 10.69 -3.35
N GLY A 88 -16.56 10.72 -3.79
CA GLY A 88 -16.16 10.33 -5.14
C GLY A 88 -16.24 8.83 -5.41
N GLU A 89 -16.02 8.01 -4.37
CA GLU A 89 -16.10 6.55 -4.47
C GLU A 89 -17.53 6.03 -4.65
N LEU A 90 -18.52 6.76 -4.13
CA LEU A 90 -19.93 6.35 -4.12
C LEU A 90 -20.78 6.92 -5.27
N GLY A 91 -20.19 7.76 -6.13
CA GLY A 91 -20.91 8.38 -7.26
C GLY A 91 -21.45 7.39 -8.31
N ASP A 92 -22.19 7.90 -9.28
CA ASP A 92 -22.69 7.10 -10.40
C ASP A 92 -21.53 6.66 -11.32
N TRP A 93 -21.54 5.39 -11.73
CA TRP A 93 -20.59 4.84 -12.69
C TRP A 93 -20.72 5.51 -14.06
N ALA A 94 -21.95 5.78 -14.52
CA ALA A 94 -22.18 6.38 -15.83
C ALA A 94 -21.58 7.79 -15.94
N ALA A 95 -21.43 8.49 -14.82
CA ALA A 95 -20.85 9.83 -14.74
C ALA A 95 -19.31 9.85 -14.76
N LEU A 96 -18.63 8.70 -14.61
CA LEU A 96 -17.17 8.65 -14.63
C LEU A 96 -16.63 8.93 -16.04
N PRO A 97 -15.56 9.74 -16.20
CA PRO A 97 -14.88 9.92 -17.48
C PRO A 97 -14.43 8.59 -18.11
N ALA A 98 -14.39 8.52 -19.45
CA ALA A 98 -14.01 7.30 -20.17
C ALA A 98 -12.63 6.73 -19.76
N PRO A 99 -11.57 7.54 -19.55
CA PRO A 99 -10.28 7.03 -19.08
C PRO A 99 -10.36 6.39 -17.69
N GLU A 100 -11.14 6.97 -16.77
CA GLU A 100 -11.31 6.42 -15.42
C GLU A 100 -12.08 5.10 -15.46
N ARG A 101 -13.14 5.00 -16.28
CA ARG A 101 -13.90 3.75 -16.47
C ARG A 101 -13.02 2.63 -17.04
N ALA A 102 -12.19 2.94 -18.03
CA ALA A 102 -11.28 1.97 -18.64
C ALA A 102 -10.33 1.34 -17.61
N MET A 103 -9.78 2.14 -16.68
CA MET A 103 -8.91 1.64 -15.61
C MET A 103 -9.66 0.76 -14.59
N LEU A 104 -10.97 0.96 -14.42
CA LEU A 104 -11.80 0.32 -13.40
C LEU A 104 -12.65 -0.84 -13.94
N GLU A 105 -12.62 -1.13 -15.24
CA GLU A 105 -13.52 -2.10 -15.86
C GLU A 105 -13.32 -3.52 -15.28
N ARG A 106 -12.07 -3.96 -15.12
CA ARG A 106 -11.74 -5.27 -14.54
C ARG A 106 -12.23 -5.42 -13.10
N ASP A 107 -12.17 -4.33 -12.31
CA ASP A 107 -12.69 -4.31 -10.94
C ASP A 107 -14.21 -4.43 -10.91
N ARG A 108 -14.89 -3.71 -11.81
CA ARG A 108 -16.34 -3.78 -11.96
C ARG A 108 -16.81 -5.19 -12.36
N GLU A 109 -16.09 -5.83 -13.29
CA GLU A 109 -16.36 -7.21 -13.70
C GLU A 109 -16.23 -8.19 -12.52
N LEU A 110 -15.16 -8.06 -11.73
CA LEU A 110 -14.97 -8.84 -10.51
C LEU A 110 -16.12 -8.63 -9.52
N GLY A 111 -16.51 -7.38 -9.27
CA GLY A 111 -17.64 -7.04 -8.40
C GLY A 111 -18.95 -7.70 -8.87
N HIS A 112 -19.27 -7.63 -10.17
CA HIS A 112 -20.45 -8.27 -10.75
C HIS A 112 -20.40 -9.81 -10.65
N ALA A 113 -19.23 -10.42 -10.84
CA ALA A 113 -19.05 -11.86 -10.70
C ALA A 113 -19.30 -12.33 -9.26
N LEU A 114 -18.79 -11.59 -8.26
CA LEU A 114 -18.97 -11.90 -6.84
C LEU A 114 -20.44 -11.79 -6.39
N VAL A 115 -21.16 -10.77 -6.88
CA VAL A 115 -22.60 -10.62 -6.61
C VAL A 115 -23.40 -11.80 -7.20
N ARG A 116 -23.12 -12.20 -8.43
CA ARG A 116 -23.79 -13.34 -9.09
C ARG A 116 -23.52 -14.68 -8.40
N ALA A 117 -22.33 -14.86 -7.83
CA ALA A 117 -21.94 -16.09 -7.15
C ALA A 117 -22.63 -16.28 -5.78
N GLY A 118 -23.52 -15.36 -5.36
CA GLY A 118 -24.29 -15.51 -4.12
C GLY A 118 -23.40 -15.60 -2.88
N ALA A 119 -22.21 -14.98 -2.90
CA ALA A 119 -21.16 -15.13 -1.90
C ALA A 119 -21.48 -14.49 -0.51
N GLY A 120 -22.76 -14.53 -0.08
CA GLY A 120 -23.25 -13.93 1.16
C GLY A 120 -23.26 -12.41 1.16
N VAL A 121 -23.22 -11.81 -0.03
CA VAL A 121 -23.03 -10.37 -0.20
C VAL A 121 -24.37 -9.75 -0.54
N ASP A 122 -25.02 -9.10 0.42
CA ASP A 122 -26.05 -8.12 0.08
C ASP A 122 -25.38 -7.03 -0.78
N PRO A 123 -25.83 -6.78 -2.02
CA PRO A 123 -25.32 -5.71 -2.87
C PRO A 123 -25.36 -4.33 -2.20
N ARG A 124 -26.24 -4.14 -1.21
CA ARG A 124 -26.38 -2.94 -0.38
C ARG A 124 -25.46 -2.94 0.85
N ALA A 125 -24.97 -4.09 1.30
CA ALA A 125 -24.15 -4.19 2.51
C ALA A 125 -22.68 -3.77 2.33
N GLY A 126 -22.26 -3.37 1.12
CA GLY A 126 -20.99 -2.65 0.91
C GLY A 126 -19.70 -3.39 1.31
N LEU A 127 -19.78 -4.62 1.84
CA LEU A 127 -18.66 -5.42 2.38
C LEU A 127 -17.60 -5.80 1.35
N TRP A 128 -17.85 -5.57 0.05
CA TRP A 128 -16.88 -5.73 -1.02
C TRP A 128 -16.42 -4.40 -1.62
N LYS A 129 -17.12 -3.30 -1.33
CA LYS A 129 -16.64 -1.96 -1.69
C LYS A 129 -15.59 -1.55 -0.68
N SER A 130 -14.33 -1.65 -1.09
CA SER A 130 -13.18 -1.31 -0.26
C SER A 130 -13.28 0.07 0.40
N ALA A 131 -13.85 1.07 -0.28
CA ALA A 131 -14.07 2.40 0.27
C ALA A 131 -15.13 2.44 1.38
N VAL A 132 -16.15 1.58 1.32
CA VAL A 132 -17.19 1.48 2.36
C VAL A 132 -16.64 0.74 3.58
N LEU A 133 -15.89 -0.35 3.37
CA LEU A 133 -15.15 -1.03 4.43
C LEU A 133 -14.19 -0.07 5.16
N ALA A 134 -13.52 0.81 4.41
CA ALA A 134 -12.65 1.86 4.95
C ALA A 134 -13.34 2.82 5.93
N GLN A 135 -14.68 2.88 5.92
CA GLN A 135 -15.48 3.79 6.74
C GLN A 135 -16.14 3.12 7.95
N VAL A 136 -15.91 1.83 8.20
CA VAL A 136 -16.43 1.15 9.40
C VAL A 136 -15.70 1.68 10.64
N PRO A 137 -16.40 2.30 11.60
CA PRO A 137 -15.77 2.81 12.82
C PRO A 137 -15.36 1.65 13.74
N LEU A 138 -14.13 1.69 14.24
CA LEU A 138 -13.54 0.68 15.14
C LEU A 138 -13.12 1.27 16.48
N LEU A 139 -12.78 2.56 16.51
CA LEU A 139 -12.35 3.30 17.69
C LEU A 139 -13.24 4.54 17.91
N ALA A 140 -13.25 5.07 19.13
CA ALA A 140 -14.03 6.27 19.46
C ALA A 140 -13.67 7.48 18.58
N GLU A 141 -12.39 7.64 18.22
CA GLU A 141 -11.91 8.70 17.32
C GLU A 141 -12.51 8.61 15.90
N ASP A 142 -13.04 7.45 15.48
CA ASP A 142 -13.72 7.31 14.19
C ASP A 142 -15.09 8.03 14.17
N LEU A 143 -15.63 8.36 15.34
CA LEU A 143 -16.87 9.14 15.45
C LEU A 143 -16.61 10.65 15.33
N GLU A 144 -15.35 11.09 15.41
CA GLU A 144 -14.97 12.50 15.31
C GLU A 144 -14.71 12.92 13.85
N ARG A 145 -15.57 13.79 13.32
CA ARG A 145 -15.51 14.29 11.93
C ARG A 145 -15.41 15.81 11.85
N GLY A 146 -15.09 16.46 12.96
CA GLY A 146 -15.15 17.91 13.08
C GLY A 146 -14.08 18.64 12.27
N GLY A 147 -14.43 19.79 11.70
CA GLY A 147 -13.51 20.64 10.93
C GLY A 147 -12.33 21.22 11.73
N HIS A 148 -12.35 21.08 13.06
CA HIS A 148 -11.22 21.42 13.94
C HIS A 148 -10.07 20.41 13.81
N LEU A 149 -10.35 19.15 13.46
CA LEU A 149 -9.34 18.13 13.15
C LEU A 149 -9.06 18.05 11.65
N TYR A 150 -10.13 18.08 10.85
CA TYR A 150 -10.08 17.87 9.39
C TYR A 150 -10.76 19.04 8.66
N PRO A 151 -10.07 20.18 8.51
CA PRO A 151 -10.68 21.37 7.91
C PRO A 151 -11.03 21.13 6.44
N ALA A 152 -12.32 21.32 6.11
CA ALA A 152 -12.85 21.07 4.77
C ALA A 152 -12.11 21.88 3.69
N GLY A 153 -11.83 21.23 2.56
CA GLY A 153 -11.17 21.83 1.40
C GLY A 153 -9.67 22.10 1.57
N ARG A 154 -9.07 21.74 2.72
CA ARG A 154 -7.63 21.87 2.95
C ARG A 154 -6.95 20.52 2.78
N LEU A 155 -6.23 20.39 1.68
CA LEU A 155 -5.41 19.22 1.38
C LEU A 155 -3.91 19.54 1.51
N ASP A 156 -3.10 18.51 1.74
CA ASP A 156 -1.64 18.58 1.72
C ASP A 156 -1.08 18.42 0.29
N ALA A 157 0.25 18.35 0.17
CA ALA A 157 0.94 18.21 -1.11
C ALA A 157 0.62 16.90 -1.85
N ASP A 158 0.22 15.86 -1.11
CA ASP A 158 -0.21 14.56 -1.65
C ASP A 158 -1.72 14.51 -1.91
N LEU A 159 -2.39 15.67 -1.87
CA LEU A 159 -3.84 15.82 -2.02
C LEU A 159 -4.61 14.96 -1.01
N GLN A 160 -4.08 14.82 0.21
CA GLN A 160 -4.76 14.19 1.33
C GLN A 160 -5.29 15.25 2.29
N GLN A 161 -6.34 14.90 3.04
CA GLN A 161 -6.89 15.80 4.05
C GLN A 161 -5.84 16.22 5.08
N VAL A 162 -5.73 17.53 5.37
CA VAL A 162 -4.86 18.01 6.45
C VAL A 162 -5.37 17.44 7.78
N ASP A 163 -4.47 16.79 8.52
CA ASP A 163 -4.70 16.22 9.87
C ASP A 163 -4.14 17.18 10.93
N LEU A 164 -5.03 17.77 11.74
CA LEU A 164 -4.68 18.72 12.80
C LEU A 164 -4.63 18.10 14.20
N ARG A 165 -4.78 16.77 14.33
CA ARG A 165 -4.61 16.09 15.62
C ARG A 165 -3.23 16.40 16.20
N ASP A 166 -3.17 16.64 17.49
CA ASP A 166 -1.94 16.92 18.23
C ASP A 166 -1.21 15.65 18.68
N PHE A 167 -1.89 14.51 18.62
CA PHE A 167 -1.37 13.19 18.94
C PHE A 167 -1.82 12.14 17.92
N ASN A 168 -0.94 11.20 17.61
CA ASN A 168 -1.23 10.09 16.71
C ASN A 168 -0.36 8.86 17.05
N SER A 169 -0.60 7.76 16.34
CA SER A 169 0.03 6.45 16.53
C SER A 169 1.56 6.44 16.50
N TRP A 170 2.17 7.41 15.81
CA TRP A 170 3.64 7.53 15.75
C TRP A 170 4.27 7.74 17.13
N ARG A 171 3.52 8.37 18.04
CA ARG A 171 3.99 8.75 19.38
C ARG A 171 3.45 7.85 20.51
N MET A 172 2.64 6.85 20.19
CA MET A 172 2.08 5.91 21.17
C MET A 172 3.14 4.94 21.71
N THR A 173 3.17 4.73 23.02
CA THR A 173 3.84 3.63 23.72
C THR A 173 3.03 2.35 23.65
N LEU A 174 3.62 1.22 24.07
CA LEU A 174 2.96 -0.08 24.09
C LEU A 174 1.58 -0.08 24.77
N ALA A 175 1.44 0.61 25.92
CA ALA A 175 0.19 0.64 26.67
C ALA A 175 -0.88 1.55 26.04
N GLU A 176 -0.48 2.45 25.14
CA GLU A 176 -1.38 3.41 24.48
C GLU A 176 -1.95 2.89 23.17
N VAL A 177 -1.37 1.83 22.57
CA VAL A 177 -1.82 1.29 21.29
C VAL A 177 -3.15 0.55 21.46
N PRO A 178 -4.24 0.99 20.81
CA PRO A 178 -5.50 0.26 20.83
C PRO A 178 -5.38 -1.10 20.15
N THR A 179 -6.04 -2.13 20.68
CA THR A 179 -6.04 -3.48 20.09
C THR A 179 -6.54 -3.48 18.64
N ALA A 180 -7.56 -2.68 18.32
CA ALA A 180 -8.06 -2.57 16.95
C ALA A 180 -6.97 -2.06 15.99
N GLU A 181 -6.23 -1.03 16.38
CA GLU A 181 -5.15 -0.48 15.56
C GLU A 181 -3.98 -1.46 15.41
N LEU A 182 -3.59 -2.16 16.48
CA LEU A 182 -2.60 -3.24 16.40
C LEU A 182 -2.98 -4.26 15.32
N LEU A 183 -4.23 -4.72 15.33
CA LEU A 183 -4.73 -5.69 14.35
C LEU A 183 -4.76 -5.11 12.95
N GLU A 184 -5.23 -3.88 12.76
CA GLU A 184 -5.23 -3.22 11.45
C GLU A 184 -3.82 -3.10 10.86
N VAL A 185 -2.85 -2.64 11.65
CA VAL A 185 -1.46 -2.50 11.21
C VAL A 185 -0.86 -3.85 10.86
N HIS A 186 -1.10 -4.90 11.66
CA HIS A 186 -0.63 -6.24 11.31
C HIS A 186 -1.31 -6.81 10.06
N LEU A 187 -2.62 -6.58 9.91
CA LEU A 187 -3.36 -7.02 8.73
C LEU A 187 -2.80 -6.40 7.46
N VAL A 188 -2.60 -5.07 7.45
CA VAL A 188 -2.10 -4.33 6.29
C VAL A 188 -0.62 -4.60 6.03
N ASN A 189 0.23 -4.54 7.06
CA ASN A 189 1.69 -4.51 6.87
C ASN A 189 2.34 -5.89 6.84
N ALA A 190 1.67 -6.95 7.31
CA ALA A 190 2.26 -8.29 7.39
C ALA A 190 1.35 -9.39 6.83
N VAL A 191 0.09 -9.46 7.25
CA VAL A 191 -0.83 -10.55 6.84
C VAL A 191 -1.21 -10.43 5.37
N ALA A 192 -1.60 -9.24 4.89
CA ALA A 192 -1.94 -9.06 3.48
C ALA A 192 -0.75 -9.35 2.55
N PRO A 193 0.48 -8.83 2.80
CA PRO A 193 1.68 -9.25 2.07
C PRO A 193 1.92 -10.76 2.09
N PHE A 194 1.71 -11.42 3.22
CA PHE A 194 1.82 -12.88 3.32
C PHE A 194 0.83 -13.59 2.38
N VAL A 195 -0.44 -13.20 2.42
CA VAL A 195 -1.50 -13.77 1.57
C VAL A 195 -1.22 -13.52 0.08
N LEU A 196 -0.83 -12.29 -0.28
CA LEU A 196 -0.50 -11.90 -1.65
C LEU A 196 0.69 -12.73 -2.17
N ASN A 197 1.78 -12.80 -1.41
CA ASN A 197 2.99 -13.54 -1.81
C ASN A 197 2.66 -15.02 -2.01
N ALA A 198 1.96 -15.64 -1.05
CA ALA A 198 1.61 -17.05 -1.11
C ALA A 198 0.66 -17.39 -2.26
N ARG A 199 -0.42 -16.62 -2.44
CA ARG A 199 -1.48 -16.93 -3.41
C ARG A 199 -1.14 -16.50 -4.84
N LEU A 200 -0.28 -15.51 -5.03
CA LEU A 200 0.17 -15.06 -6.36
C LEU A 200 1.44 -15.77 -6.86
N ARG A 201 2.10 -16.60 -6.04
CA ARG A 201 3.23 -17.43 -6.46
C ARG A 201 2.98 -18.19 -7.78
N PRO A 202 1.81 -18.81 -8.03
CA PRO A 202 1.57 -19.51 -9.30
C PRO A 202 1.63 -18.62 -10.54
N LEU A 203 1.42 -17.30 -10.42
CA LEU A 203 1.59 -16.37 -11.54
C LEU A 203 3.05 -15.95 -11.72
N LEU A 204 3.76 -15.72 -10.61
CA LEU A 204 5.18 -15.37 -10.61
C LEU A 204 6.02 -16.52 -11.19
N ALA A 205 5.71 -17.77 -10.84
CA ALA A 205 6.39 -18.95 -11.34
C ALA A 205 6.17 -19.22 -12.85
N LYS A 206 5.21 -18.55 -13.50
CA LYS A 206 4.97 -18.65 -14.95
C LYS A 206 5.90 -17.76 -15.78
N VAL A 207 6.73 -16.92 -15.15
CA VAL A 207 7.68 -16.06 -15.86
C VAL A 207 8.79 -16.94 -16.48
N PRO A 208 8.87 -17.07 -17.81
CA PRO A 208 9.76 -18.05 -18.45
C PRO A 208 11.25 -17.77 -18.23
N SER A 209 11.60 -16.49 -18.11
CA SER A 209 12.96 -16.00 -17.85
C SER A 209 13.42 -16.24 -16.41
N ARG A 210 12.51 -16.65 -15.51
CA ARG A 210 12.81 -16.96 -14.10
C ARG A 210 13.46 -15.79 -13.35
N ASP A 211 13.05 -14.59 -13.71
CA ASP A 211 13.47 -13.29 -13.17
C ASP A 211 12.28 -12.53 -12.57
N ALA A 212 11.31 -13.25 -12.00
CA ALA A 212 10.19 -12.64 -11.32
C ALA A 212 10.66 -11.99 -10.00
N HIS A 213 9.97 -10.96 -9.54
CA HIS A 213 10.34 -10.24 -8.31
C HIS A 213 9.20 -10.10 -7.31
N VAL A 214 9.53 -10.17 -6.02
CA VAL A 214 8.64 -9.74 -4.93
C VAL A 214 9.38 -8.67 -4.12
N VAL A 215 8.79 -7.48 -4.02
CA VAL A 215 9.30 -6.39 -3.19
C VAL A 215 8.35 -6.13 -2.04
N ASN A 216 8.82 -6.38 -0.83
CA ASN A 216 8.11 -6.06 0.40
C ASN A 216 8.61 -4.69 0.90
N VAL A 217 7.79 -3.65 0.78
CA VAL A 217 8.20 -2.31 1.24
C VAL A 217 8.21 -2.28 2.76
N SER A 218 9.41 -2.32 3.31
CA SER A 218 9.67 -2.33 4.74
C SER A 218 10.30 -1.00 5.16
N ALA A 219 10.86 -0.94 6.36
CA ALA A 219 11.56 0.22 6.85
C ALA A 219 12.54 -0.15 7.97
N MET A 220 13.40 0.80 8.35
CA MET A 220 14.32 0.67 9.49
C MET A 220 13.61 0.32 10.83
N GLU A 221 12.32 0.62 10.94
CA GLU A 221 11.41 0.24 12.03
C GLU A 221 11.37 -1.28 12.24
N GLY A 222 11.53 -2.06 11.17
CA GLY A 222 11.56 -3.53 11.22
C GLY A 222 12.92 -4.10 11.62
N GLN A 223 13.95 -3.26 11.82
CA GLN A 223 15.29 -3.71 12.15
C GLN A 223 15.42 -4.06 13.64
N PHE A 224 15.92 -5.27 13.95
CA PHE A 224 16.05 -5.74 15.34
C PHE A 224 17.16 -5.02 16.11
N TYR A 225 18.37 -4.97 15.55
CA TYR A 225 19.56 -4.49 16.24
C TYR A 225 19.93 -3.04 15.86
N ARG A 226 18.92 -2.20 15.62
CA ARG A 226 19.14 -0.79 15.31
C ARG A 226 19.66 -0.05 16.55
N ARG A 227 20.80 0.64 16.41
CA ARG A 227 21.45 1.38 17.50
C ARG A 227 20.53 2.41 18.18
N TRP A 228 19.70 3.09 17.40
CA TRP A 228 18.80 4.13 17.87
C TRP A 228 17.36 3.75 17.54
N LYS A 229 16.60 3.37 18.55
CA LYS A 229 15.16 3.04 18.44
C LYS A 229 14.42 3.72 19.58
N THR A 230 13.22 4.24 19.28
CA THR A 230 12.33 4.85 20.28
C THR A 230 11.46 3.79 20.94
N ASP A 231 10.85 4.13 22.08
CA ASP A 231 9.84 3.34 22.79
C ASP A 231 8.43 3.44 22.16
N LYS A 232 8.31 4.12 21.01
CA LYS A 232 7.04 4.46 20.35
C LYS A 232 6.69 3.56 19.16
N HIS A 233 5.44 3.63 18.72
CA HIS A 233 4.83 2.90 17.60
C HIS A 233 5.23 1.40 17.55
N PRO A 234 5.19 0.67 18.67
CA PRO A 234 5.72 -0.70 18.73
C PRO A 234 4.99 -1.66 17.79
N HIS A 235 3.70 -1.46 17.55
CA HIS A 235 2.88 -2.27 16.65
C HIS A 235 3.37 -2.18 15.18
N THR A 236 3.74 -0.99 14.71
CA THR A 236 4.35 -0.80 13.38
C THR A 236 5.73 -1.43 13.30
N ASN A 237 6.56 -1.25 14.33
CA ASN A 237 7.87 -1.90 14.44
C ASN A 237 7.74 -3.43 14.35
N MET A 238 6.80 -4.02 15.11
CA MET A 238 6.50 -5.46 15.10
C MET A 238 6.05 -5.94 13.72
N ALA A 239 5.13 -5.23 13.07
CA ALA A 239 4.62 -5.64 11.77
C ALA A 239 5.70 -5.56 10.67
N LYS A 240 6.57 -4.54 10.69
CA LYS A 240 7.71 -4.43 9.76
C LYS A 240 8.77 -5.51 10.02
N ALA A 241 9.02 -5.85 11.28
CA ALA A 241 9.90 -6.97 11.63
C ALA A 241 9.33 -8.32 11.16
N ALA A 242 8.01 -8.53 11.29
CA ALA A 242 7.34 -9.72 10.76
C ALA A 242 7.44 -9.80 9.23
N LEU A 243 7.25 -8.67 8.53
CA LEU A 243 7.42 -8.59 7.07
C LEU A 243 8.85 -8.91 6.63
N ASN A 244 9.85 -8.36 7.33
CA ASN A 244 11.27 -8.67 7.12
C ASN A 244 11.56 -10.17 7.34
N MET A 245 11.03 -10.74 8.43
CA MET A 245 11.21 -12.15 8.74
C MET A 245 10.59 -13.06 7.69
N MET A 246 9.41 -12.70 7.15
CA MET A 246 8.80 -13.41 6.03
C MET A 246 9.72 -13.41 4.80
N THR A 247 10.26 -12.25 4.39
CA THR A 247 11.24 -12.19 3.29
C THR A 247 12.44 -13.08 3.57
N ARG A 248 13.07 -12.94 4.74
CA ARG A 248 14.25 -13.70 5.13
C ARG A 248 14.01 -15.22 5.11
N THR A 249 12.81 -15.65 5.48
CA THR A 249 12.44 -17.06 5.57
C THR A 249 12.07 -17.64 4.20
N SER A 250 11.19 -16.94 3.47
CA SER A 250 10.56 -17.48 2.26
C SER A 250 11.37 -17.29 0.99
N ALA A 251 12.31 -16.33 0.94
CA ALA A 251 13.08 -16.06 -0.28
C ALA A 251 13.88 -17.27 -0.78
N ALA A 252 14.41 -18.10 0.13
CA ALA A 252 15.16 -19.31 -0.24
C ALA A 252 14.29 -20.41 -0.89
N ASP A 253 12.98 -20.44 -0.59
CA ASP A 253 12.03 -21.29 -1.31
C ASP A 253 11.68 -20.67 -2.67
N TYR A 254 11.37 -19.38 -2.70
CA TYR A 254 10.87 -18.68 -3.88
C TYR A 254 11.90 -18.58 -5.01
N VAL A 255 13.19 -18.42 -4.70
CA VAL A 255 14.24 -18.36 -5.71
C VAL A 255 14.36 -19.68 -6.50
N ARG A 256 13.90 -20.81 -5.96
CA ARG A 256 13.86 -22.11 -6.67
C ARG A 256 12.92 -22.10 -7.86
N ASP A 257 11.97 -21.16 -7.92
CA ASP A 257 11.09 -20.92 -9.06
C ASP A 257 11.49 -19.67 -9.87
N GLY A 258 12.64 -19.06 -9.58
CA GLY A 258 13.07 -17.82 -10.24
C GLY A 258 12.34 -16.58 -9.71
N ILE A 259 11.93 -16.59 -8.44
CA ILE A 259 11.21 -15.48 -7.81
C ILE A 259 12.11 -14.84 -6.74
N HIS A 260 12.56 -13.62 -7.03
CA HIS A 260 13.54 -12.87 -6.26
C HIS A 260 12.84 -11.95 -5.25
N MET A 261 12.72 -12.44 -4.02
CA MET A 261 12.00 -11.74 -2.95
C MET A 261 12.95 -10.92 -2.07
N ASN A 262 12.71 -9.61 -1.91
CA ASN A 262 13.48 -8.72 -1.03
C ASN A 262 12.56 -7.80 -0.20
N SER A 263 13.10 -7.29 0.90
CA SER A 263 12.51 -6.18 1.65
C SER A 263 13.27 -4.90 1.31
N VAL A 264 12.57 -3.79 1.13
CA VAL A 264 13.18 -2.51 0.73
C VAL A 264 12.75 -1.39 1.66
N ASP A 265 13.72 -0.65 2.20
CA ASP A 265 13.51 0.60 2.91
C ASP A 265 13.39 1.77 1.91
N THR A 266 12.35 2.58 2.06
CA THR A 266 12.13 3.77 1.21
C THR A 266 13.07 4.93 1.53
N GLY A 267 13.80 4.84 2.64
CA GLY A 267 14.38 6.00 3.29
C GLY A 267 13.33 6.89 3.96
N TRP A 268 13.80 7.98 4.57
CA TRP A 268 12.96 8.91 5.30
C TRP A 268 12.32 9.93 4.35
N VAL A 269 11.14 9.59 3.85
CA VAL A 269 10.38 10.40 2.88
C VAL A 269 9.30 11.28 3.51
N THR A 270 8.79 10.90 4.68
CA THR A 270 7.69 11.59 5.36
C THR A 270 7.96 11.75 6.86
N ASP A 271 7.53 12.88 7.43
CA ASP A 271 7.52 13.07 8.88
C ASP A 271 6.14 12.71 9.44
N GLU A 272 6.06 11.60 10.17
CA GLU A 272 4.81 11.04 10.69
C GLU A 272 4.35 11.71 12.00
N ASP A 273 5.18 12.58 12.58
CA ASP A 273 4.80 13.37 13.74
C ASP A 273 3.61 14.31 13.44
N PRO A 274 2.73 14.56 14.43
CA PRO A 274 1.72 15.61 14.36
C PRO A 274 2.30 16.95 13.88
N ALA A 275 1.52 17.71 13.11
CA ALA A 275 1.98 18.90 12.41
C ALA A 275 2.64 19.95 13.34
N VAL A 276 2.19 20.04 14.60
CA VAL A 276 2.78 20.92 15.62
C VAL A 276 4.23 20.53 15.95
N HIS A 277 4.50 19.23 16.05
CA HIS A 277 5.82 18.69 16.35
C HIS A 277 6.74 18.78 15.13
N ALA A 278 6.24 18.44 13.94
CA ALA A 278 6.99 18.60 12.68
C ALA A 278 7.45 20.06 12.49
N LYS A 279 6.54 21.03 12.61
CA LYS A 279 6.87 22.47 12.53
C LYS A 279 7.89 22.91 13.58
N ARG A 280 7.79 22.38 14.80
CA ARG A 280 8.75 22.66 15.87
C ARG A 280 10.14 22.12 15.53
N LYS A 281 10.25 20.89 14.98
CA LYS A 281 11.52 20.30 14.54
C LYS A 281 12.15 21.13 13.42
N THR A 282 11.35 21.56 12.43
CA THR A 282 11.83 22.46 11.37
C THR A 282 12.35 23.78 11.93
N ARG A 283 11.60 24.43 12.83
CA ARG A 283 12.02 25.73 13.40
C ARG A 283 13.28 25.65 14.25
N ILE A 284 13.41 24.62 15.08
CA ILE A 284 14.51 24.50 16.06
C ILE A 284 15.75 23.86 15.44
N HIS A 285 15.57 22.83 14.61
CA HIS A 285 16.65 21.99 14.11
C HIS A 285 16.88 22.14 12.60
N GLY A 286 16.08 22.95 11.90
CA GLY A 286 16.10 23.01 10.44
C GLY A 286 15.67 21.70 9.79
N PHE A 287 15.02 20.80 10.54
CA PHE A 287 14.75 19.45 10.09
C PHE A 287 13.61 19.40 9.07
N HIS A 288 13.84 18.64 8.00
CA HIS A 288 12.85 18.14 7.06
C HIS A 288 13.27 16.73 6.61
N PRO A 289 12.34 15.88 6.14
CA PRO A 289 12.70 14.61 5.53
C PRO A 289 13.73 14.84 4.41
N PRO A 290 14.83 14.06 4.36
CA PRO A 290 15.91 14.25 3.40
C PRO A 290 15.57 13.75 1.99
N LEU A 291 14.50 12.98 1.84
CA LEU A 291 14.09 12.35 0.58
C LEU A 291 12.62 12.70 0.28
N ASP A 292 12.23 12.56 -0.98
CA ASP A 292 10.85 12.73 -1.41
C ASP A 292 10.20 11.40 -1.86
N ILE A 293 8.94 11.48 -2.30
CA ILE A 293 8.20 10.31 -2.78
C ILE A 293 8.77 9.72 -4.09
N VAL A 294 9.48 10.51 -4.90
CA VAL A 294 10.11 10.08 -6.15
C VAL A 294 11.35 9.25 -5.85
N ASP A 295 12.12 9.68 -4.85
CA ASP A 295 13.24 9.00 -4.22
C ASP A 295 12.83 7.67 -3.59
N GLY A 296 11.77 7.69 -2.77
CA GLY A 296 11.23 6.48 -2.14
C GLY A 296 10.76 5.47 -3.19
N ALA A 297 10.00 5.94 -4.19
CA ALA A 297 9.54 5.10 -5.29
C ALA A 297 10.69 4.50 -6.11
N ALA A 298 11.80 5.24 -6.32
CA ALA A 298 12.96 4.73 -7.03
C ALA A 298 13.63 3.57 -6.28
N ARG A 299 13.78 3.68 -4.97
CA ARG A 299 14.32 2.61 -4.11
C ARG A 299 13.45 1.36 -4.15
N ILE A 300 12.12 1.51 -4.07
CA ILE A 300 11.17 0.39 -4.10
C ILE A 300 11.31 -0.43 -5.39
N VAL A 301 11.37 0.23 -6.54
CA VAL A 301 11.40 -0.48 -7.84
C VAL A 301 12.79 -0.94 -8.25
N ASP A 302 13.84 -0.47 -7.58
CA ASP A 302 15.22 -0.73 -7.93
C ASP A 302 15.57 -2.22 -8.08
N PRO A 303 15.18 -3.15 -7.18
CA PRO A 303 15.55 -4.56 -7.34
C PRO A 303 15.00 -5.18 -8.64
N VAL A 304 13.89 -4.65 -9.15
CA VAL A 304 13.29 -5.07 -10.42
C VAL A 304 14.09 -4.48 -11.59
N PHE A 305 14.37 -3.18 -11.57
CA PHE A 305 15.09 -2.51 -12.67
C PHE A 305 16.57 -2.93 -12.74
N ASP A 306 17.27 -3.00 -11.61
CA ASP A 306 18.65 -3.46 -11.54
C ASP A 306 18.78 -4.89 -12.06
N GLY A 307 17.88 -5.78 -11.63
CA GLY A 307 17.81 -7.16 -12.14
C GLY A 307 17.61 -7.21 -13.66
N LEU A 308 16.64 -6.47 -14.20
CA LEU A 308 16.38 -6.42 -15.64
C LEU A 308 17.55 -5.83 -16.46
N ASN A 309 18.24 -4.82 -15.93
CA ASN A 309 19.32 -4.14 -16.63
C ASN A 309 20.66 -4.91 -16.58
N THR A 310 20.91 -5.66 -15.51
CA THR A 310 22.20 -6.31 -15.26
C THR A 310 22.17 -7.82 -15.43
N GLY A 311 20.98 -8.44 -15.38
CA GLY A 311 20.81 -9.89 -15.27
C GLY A 311 21.17 -10.45 -13.89
N HIS A 312 21.50 -9.61 -12.92
CA HIS A 312 21.82 -10.01 -11.55
C HIS A 312 20.65 -9.69 -10.62
N HIS A 313 19.92 -10.73 -10.21
CA HIS A 313 18.70 -10.59 -9.43
C HIS A 313 18.97 -10.90 -7.95
N LEU A 314 19.06 -9.83 -7.14
CA LEU A 314 19.20 -9.95 -5.68
C LEU A 314 17.98 -10.64 -5.07
N TRP A 315 18.16 -11.44 -4.02
CA TRP A 315 17.07 -12.08 -3.29
C TRP A 315 17.46 -12.34 -1.83
N GLY A 316 16.46 -12.41 -0.96
CA GLY A 316 16.65 -12.74 0.46
C GLY A 316 17.37 -11.65 1.23
N LEU A 317 17.25 -10.38 0.82
CA LEU A 317 17.92 -9.24 1.45
C LEU A 317 16.92 -8.22 2.00
N PHE A 318 17.39 -7.44 2.98
CA PHE A 318 16.84 -6.14 3.32
C PHE A 318 17.72 -5.08 2.64
N LEU A 319 17.12 -4.24 1.80
CA LEU A 319 17.84 -3.25 1.00
C LEU A 319 17.56 -1.86 1.55
N LYS A 320 18.63 -1.12 1.83
CA LYS A 320 18.61 0.29 2.23
C LYS A 320 19.60 1.04 1.36
N ASP A 321 19.19 2.16 0.79
CA ASP A 321 20.03 2.97 -0.11
C ASP A 321 20.66 2.12 -1.23
N TYR A 322 19.83 1.27 -1.86
CA TYR A 322 20.22 0.37 -2.96
C TYR A 322 21.23 -0.71 -2.59
N LYS A 323 21.47 -0.94 -1.29
CA LYS A 323 22.49 -1.88 -0.79
C LYS A 323 21.94 -2.82 0.27
N PRO A 324 22.50 -4.03 0.42
CA PRO A 324 22.18 -4.92 1.53
C PRO A 324 22.42 -4.23 2.88
N ALA A 325 21.46 -4.39 3.80
CA ALA A 325 21.50 -3.88 5.16
C ALA A 325 21.19 -5.01 6.17
N PRO A 326 21.61 -4.88 7.43
CA PRO A 326 21.28 -5.86 8.46
C PRO A 326 19.76 -5.91 8.73
N TRP A 327 19.25 -7.11 8.99
CA TRP A 327 17.86 -7.38 9.37
C TRP A 327 17.41 -6.73 10.68
#